data_AF-A0A0F9UWB3-F1
#
_entry.id   AF-A0A0F9UWB3-F1
#
_cell.length_a   1.000
_cell.length_b   1.000
_cell.length_c   1.000
_cell.angle_alpha   90.00
_cell.angle_beta   90.00
_cell.angle_gamma   90.00
#
_symmetry.space_group_name_H-M   'P 1'
#
loop_
_entity.id
_entity.type
_entity.pdbx_description
1 polymer ?
#
loop_
_entity_poly.entity_id
_entity_poly.type
_entity_poly.pdbx_seq_one_letter_code
_entity_poly.pdbx_strand_id
1 'polypeptide(L)'
;MSDMLTVREAAGKMGCAIGTVGNLIRAGKIAASKVGTHYRIPLAAIEDYLSGNAPKEPAAASPPANAADAEKIAELKSRGQIIQLERGIEEDKKAIAQAQRDAHRAAGEVEGWKDLIHAQASIEARLEAVARKEATLNDQQELVEALDIREEHLAFREETAGTKAADISKREKAVAKREKSVNAEVEKIETARPIALQADKYMALLTDLNLKQVYLAGTLTELANKRKLTGGDIAHLKDLSAQLKTLLEAIQREVPDGVQTAKKAG
;
A
#
# COMPACT_ATOMS: atom_id res chain seq x y z
N MET A 1 -23.11 -106.37 5.69
CA MET A 1 -23.06 -104.95 6.09
C MET A 1 -24.12 -104.25 5.25
N SER A 2 -25.09 -103.60 5.87
CA SER A 2 -26.19 -102.96 5.11
C SER A 2 -25.69 -101.62 4.55
N ASP A 3 -25.57 -101.53 3.23
CA ASP A 3 -25.18 -100.27 2.58
C ASP A 3 -26.26 -99.19 2.83
N MET A 4 -25.84 -98.09 3.47
CA MET A 4 -26.70 -96.95 3.82
C MET A 4 -26.46 -95.80 2.84
N LEU A 5 -27.50 -95.42 2.10
CA LEU A 5 -27.45 -94.35 1.12
C LEU A 5 -27.93 -93.01 1.69
N THR A 6 -27.37 -91.93 1.20
CA THR A 6 -27.91 -90.58 1.37
C THR A 6 -29.14 -90.38 0.48
N VAL A 7 -29.95 -89.36 0.78
CA VAL A 7 -31.11 -88.97 -0.04
C VAL A 7 -30.71 -88.69 -1.50
N ARG A 8 -29.53 -88.12 -1.73
CA ARG A 8 -29.03 -87.83 -3.08
C ARG A 8 -28.67 -89.12 -3.83
N GLU A 9 -27.98 -90.06 -3.19
CA GLU A 9 -27.62 -91.35 -3.81
C GLU A 9 -28.87 -92.20 -4.08
N ALA A 10 -29.83 -92.20 -3.15
CA ALA A 10 -31.12 -92.84 -3.34
C ALA A 10 -31.90 -92.26 -4.52
N ALA A 11 -31.92 -90.92 -4.66
CA ALA A 11 -32.54 -90.23 -5.79
C ALA A 11 -31.89 -90.64 -7.12
N GLY A 12 -30.56 -90.76 -7.15
CA GLY A 12 -29.81 -91.29 -8.29
C GLY A 12 -30.20 -92.72 -8.66
N LYS A 13 -30.30 -93.62 -7.67
CA LYS A 13 -30.72 -95.02 -7.91
C LYS A 13 -32.17 -95.16 -8.38
N MET A 14 -33.07 -94.31 -7.87
CA MET A 14 -34.49 -94.34 -8.22
C MET A 14 -34.82 -93.57 -9.52
N GLY A 15 -33.87 -92.80 -10.07
CA GLY A 15 -34.11 -91.96 -11.25
C GLY A 15 -35.10 -90.83 -11.01
N CYS A 16 -35.16 -90.27 -9.80
CA CYS A 16 -36.12 -89.21 -9.44
C CYS A 16 -35.44 -88.00 -8.76
N ALA A 17 -36.18 -86.90 -8.59
CA ALA A 17 -35.66 -85.71 -7.93
C ALA A 17 -35.44 -85.93 -6.41
N ILE A 18 -34.43 -85.29 -5.83
CA ILE A 18 -34.07 -85.39 -4.40
C ILE A 18 -35.28 -85.06 -3.49
N GLY A 19 -36.08 -84.05 -3.87
CA GLY A 19 -37.28 -83.66 -3.14
C GLY A 19 -38.35 -84.76 -3.08
N THR A 20 -38.46 -85.56 -4.15
CA THR A 20 -39.40 -86.69 -4.22
C THR A 20 -39.04 -87.77 -3.20
N VAL A 21 -37.75 -88.13 -3.10
CA VAL A 21 -37.27 -89.07 -2.06
C VAL A 21 -37.54 -88.52 -0.66
N GLY A 22 -37.29 -87.23 -0.44
CA GLY A 22 -37.61 -86.57 0.83
C GLY A 22 -39.10 -86.64 1.20
N ASN A 23 -39.99 -86.48 0.21
CA ASN A 23 -41.43 -86.61 0.41
C ASN A 23 -41.84 -88.07 0.70
N LEU A 24 -41.24 -89.06 0.02
CA LEU A 24 -41.51 -90.49 0.26
C LEU A 24 -41.09 -90.92 1.68
N ILE A 25 -39.97 -90.41 2.19
CA ILE A 25 -39.54 -90.64 3.58
C ILE A 25 -40.52 -90.00 4.57
N ARG A 26 -40.92 -88.75 4.34
CA ARG A 26 -41.88 -88.06 5.23
C ARG A 26 -43.27 -88.72 5.22
N ALA A 27 -43.66 -89.29 4.08
CA ALA A 27 -44.89 -90.07 3.94
C ALA A 27 -44.78 -91.49 4.51
N GLY A 28 -43.61 -91.89 5.05
CA GLY A 28 -43.41 -93.22 5.62
C GLY A 28 -43.36 -94.35 4.58
N LYS A 29 -43.26 -94.04 3.29
CA LYS A 29 -43.25 -95.03 2.20
C LYS A 29 -41.89 -95.72 1.99
N ILE A 30 -40.82 -95.06 2.41
CA ILE A 30 -39.45 -95.61 2.39
C ILE A 30 -38.90 -95.50 3.80
N ALA A 31 -38.43 -96.63 4.35
CA ALA A 31 -37.79 -96.65 5.65
C ALA A 31 -36.46 -95.86 5.61
N ALA A 32 -36.32 -94.88 6.50
CA ALA A 32 -35.09 -94.11 6.65
C ALA A 32 -34.80 -93.82 8.12
N SER A 33 -33.51 -93.76 8.47
CA SER A 33 -33.03 -93.37 9.79
C SER A 33 -32.48 -91.95 9.74
N LYS A 34 -32.89 -91.09 10.68
CA LYS A 34 -32.35 -89.72 10.79
C LYS A 34 -31.06 -89.74 11.60
N VAL A 35 -29.95 -89.40 10.95
CA VAL A 35 -28.63 -89.29 11.58
C VAL A 35 -28.21 -87.82 11.52
N GLY A 36 -28.41 -87.10 12.62
CA GLY A 36 -28.22 -85.65 12.69
C GLY A 36 -29.24 -84.89 11.83
N THR A 37 -28.74 -84.06 10.91
CA THR A 37 -29.55 -83.27 9.97
C THR A 37 -29.92 -84.01 8.69
N HIS A 38 -29.39 -85.22 8.47
CA HIS A 38 -29.54 -85.98 7.22
C HIS A 38 -30.27 -87.31 7.42
N TYR A 39 -30.97 -87.78 6.38
CA TYR A 39 -31.58 -89.11 6.34
C TYR A 39 -30.62 -90.12 5.70
N ARG A 40 -30.53 -91.31 6.30
CA ARG A 40 -29.82 -92.49 5.79
C ARG A 40 -30.84 -93.58 5.46
N ILE A 41 -30.77 -94.07 4.23
CA ILE A 41 -31.76 -94.98 3.65
C ILE A 41 -31.03 -96.30 3.37
N PRO A 42 -31.43 -97.42 4.01
CA PRO A 42 -30.86 -98.73 3.68
C PRO A 42 -31.11 -99.07 2.21
N LEU A 43 -30.13 -99.62 1.51
CA LEU A 43 -30.30 -100.02 0.10
C LEU A 43 -31.50 -100.96 -0.11
N ALA A 44 -31.69 -101.92 0.79
CA ALA A 44 -32.82 -102.85 0.76
C ALA A 44 -34.18 -102.13 0.75
N ALA A 45 -34.33 -101.02 1.48
CA ALA A 45 -35.58 -100.26 1.51
C ALA A 45 -35.93 -99.60 0.16
N ILE A 46 -34.91 -99.29 -0.65
CA ILE A 46 -35.11 -98.76 -2.01
C ILE A 46 -35.49 -99.89 -2.96
N GLU A 47 -34.82 -101.04 -2.85
CA GLU A 47 -35.12 -102.24 -3.66
C GLU A 47 -36.52 -102.78 -3.36
N ASP A 48 -36.94 -102.78 -2.09
CA ASP A 48 -38.29 -103.16 -1.64
C ASP A 48 -39.34 -102.20 -2.21
N TYR A 49 -39.05 -100.90 -2.22
CA TYR A 49 -39.95 -99.89 -2.79
C TYR A 49 -40.08 -100.05 -4.31
N LEU A 50 -38.97 -100.25 -5.03
CA LEU A 50 -38.96 -100.43 -6.49
C LEU A 50 -39.61 -101.76 -6.93
N SER A 51 -39.51 -102.80 -6.10
CA SER A 51 -40.18 -104.09 -6.33
C SER A 51 -41.66 -104.08 -5.95
N GLY A 52 -42.18 -102.98 -5.39
CA GLY A 52 -43.59 -102.84 -5.00
C GLY A 52 -43.96 -103.47 -3.66
N ASN A 53 -42.98 -103.93 -2.88
CA ASN A 53 -43.16 -104.56 -1.55
C ASN A 53 -43.08 -103.55 -0.39
N ALA A 54 -43.43 -102.29 -0.63
CA ALA A 54 -43.29 -101.24 0.38
C ALA A 54 -44.10 -101.57 1.66
N PRO A 55 -43.50 -101.41 2.86
CA PRO A 55 -44.17 -101.70 4.12
C PRO A 55 -45.44 -100.85 4.28
N LYS A 56 -46.53 -101.52 4.63
CA LYS A 56 -47.87 -100.93 4.82
C LYS A 56 -47.83 -99.87 5.93
N GLU A 57 -48.31 -98.69 5.58
CA GLU A 57 -48.45 -97.44 6.34
C GLU A 57 -48.55 -97.60 7.88
N PRO A 58 -47.71 -96.93 8.69
CA PRO A 58 -47.83 -96.95 10.14
C PRO A 58 -49.07 -96.18 10.60
N ALA A 59 -49.89 -96.83 11.43
CA ALA A 59 -51.15 -96.33 11.96
C ALA A 59 -51.00 -94.98 12.69
N ALA A 60 -51.91 -94.05 12.39
CA ALA A 60 -51.98 -92.72 12.96
C ALA A 60 -52.00 -92.71 14.50
N ALA A 61 -51.18 -91.83 15.08
CA ALA A 61 -51.10 -91.59 16.51
C ALA A 61 -52.46 -91.12 17.07
N SER A 62 -52.86 -91.72 18.18
CA SER A 62 -54.10 -91.43 18.90
C SER A 62 -54.15 -89.99 19.44
N PRO A 63 -55.34 -89.36 19.50
CA PRO A 63 -55.53 -88.07 20.14
C PRO A 63 -55.36 -88.16 21.67
N PRO A 64 -54.77 -87.15 22.34
CA PRO A 64 -54.61 -87.17 23.79
C PRO A 64 -55.96 -86.97 24.49
N ALA A 65 -56.31 -87.94 25.32
CA ALA A 65 -57.40 -87.88 26.27
C ALA A 65 -56.92 -87.20 27.56
N ASN A 66 -57.55 -86.09 27.94
CA ASN A 66 -57.88 -85.61 29.31
C ASN A 66 -57.87 -84.07 29.37
N ALA A 67 -59.00 -83.47 29.78
CA ALA A 67 -59.22 -82.02 29.84
C ALA A 67 -58.24 -81.26 30.79
N ALA A 68 -57.64 -81.95 31.76
CA ALA A 68 -56.64 -81.38 32.67
C ALA A 68 -55.30 -81.08 31.97
N ASP A 69 -54.96 -81.82 30.91
CA ASP A 69 -53.73 -81.57 30.15
C ASP A 69 -53.89 -80.39 29.18
N ALA A 70 -55.12 -80.11 28.72
CA ALA A 70 -55.42 -78.96 27.86
C ALA A 70 -55.19 -77.61 28.57
N GLU A 71 -55.53 -77.51 29.85
CA GLU A 71 -55.31 -76.30 30.66
C GLU A 71 -53.81 -76.06 30.88
N LYS A 72 -53.05 -77.12 31.19
CA LYS A 72 -51.60 -77.04 31.35
C LYS A 72 -50.87 -76.69 30.03
N ILE A 73 -51.37 -77.19 28.90
CA ILE A 73 -50.87 -76.83 27.56
C ILE A 73 -51.19 -75.35 27.25
N ALA A 74 -52.37 -74.85 27.62
CA ALA A 74 -52.73 -73.45 27.44
C ALA A 74 -51.85 -72.52 28.30
N GLU A 75 -51.58 -72.87 29.56
CA GLU A 75 -50.69 -72.13 30.45
C GLU A 75 -49.25 -72.08 29.93
N LEU A 76 -48.71 -73.23 29.47
CA LEU A 76 -47.38 -73.28 28.85
C LEU A 76 -47.29 -72.46 27.57
N LYS A 77 -48.37 -72.40 26.78
CA LYS A 77 -48.44 -71.58 25.57
C LYS A 77 -48.44 -70.08 25.91
N SER A 78 -49.21 -69.66 26.91
CA SER A 78 -49.20 -68.28 27.41
C SER A 78 -47.85 -67.90 28.00
N ARG A 79 -47.20 -68.79 28.75
CA ARG A 79 -45.84 -68.57 29.27
C ARG A 79 -44.80 -68.48 28.17
N GLY A 80 -44.93 -69.27 27.11
CA GLY A 80 -44.08 -69.17 25.91
C GLY A 80 -44.23 -67.83 25.19
N GLN A 81 -45.45 -67.28 25.11
CA GLN A 81 -45.70 -65.94 24.57
C GLN A 81 -45.06 -64.86 25.43
N ILE A 82 -45.14 -64.97 26.76
CA ILE A 82 -44.49 -64.03 27.69
C ILE A 82 -42.97 -64.02 27.46
N ILE A 83 -42.33 -65.19 27.37
CA ILE A 83 -40.88 -65.28 27.12
C ILE A 83 -40.49 -64.67 25.76
N GLN A 84 -41.32 -64.83 24.74
CA GLN A 84 -41.08 -64.20 23.43
C GLN A 84 -41.18 -62.67 23.51
N LEU A 85 -42.15 -62.14 24.25
CA LEU A 85 -42.29 -60.70 24.47
C LEU A 85 -41.14 -60.14 25.30
N GLU A 86 -40.71 -60.84 26.36
CA GLU A 86 -39.55 -60.45 27.17
C GLU A 86 -38.27 -60.38 26.34
N ARG A 87 -38.07 -61.35 25.43
CA ARG A 87 -36.94 -61.34 24.50
C ARG A 87 -37.02 -60.16 23.54
N GLY A 88 -38.20 -59.86 22.99
CA GLY A 88 -38.41 -58.69 22.14
C GLY A 88 -38.10 -57.38 22.87
N ILE A 89 -38.58 -57.22 24.10
CA ILE A 89 -38.31 -56.06 24.95
C ILE A 89 -36.81 -55.90 25.21
N GLU A 90 -36.09 -57.00 25.46
CA GLU A 90 -34.64 -56.96 25.71
C GLU A 90 -33.83 -56.61 24.44
N GLU A 91 -34.28 -57.06 23.27
CA GLU A 91 -33.71 -56.68 21.98
C GLU A 91 -33.95 -55.19 21.67
N ASP A 92 -35.16 -54.68 21.94
CA ASP A 92 -35.51 -53.27 21.77
C ASP A 92 -34.71 -52.37 22.73
N LYS A 93 -34.53 -52.77 23.99
CA LYS A 93 -33.68 -52.05 24.96
C LYS A 93 -32.24 -51.93 24.45
N LYS A 94 -31.69 -52.99 23.86
CA LYS A 94 -30.35 -52.97 23.27
C LYS A 94 -30.27 -52.03 22.06
N ALA A 95 -31.29 -52.02 21.21
CA ALA A 95 -31.37 -51.11 20.07
C ALA A 95 -31.42 -49.64 20.52
N ILE A 96 -32.22 -49.32 21.54
CA ILE A 96 -32.30 -47.95 22.11
C ILE A 96 -30.95 -47.54 22.72
N ALA A 97 -30.31 -48.40 23.50
CA ALA A 97 -29.01 -48.10 24.10
C ALA A 97 -27.90 -47.92 23.05
N GLN A 98 -27.99 -48.60 21.91
CA GLN A 98 -27.08 -48.42 20.78
C GLN A 98 -27.34 -47.09 20.08
N ALA A 99 -28.60 -46.76 19.77
CA ALA A 99 -28.98 -45.49 19.17
C ALA A 99 -28.60 -44.28 20.03
N GLN A 100 -28.72 -44.39 21.36
CA GLN A 100 -28.24 -43.35 22.28
C GLN A 100 -26.72 -43.16 22.21
N ARG A 101 -25.94 -44.25 22.14
CA ARG A 101 -24.48 -44.17 21.97
C ARG A 101 -24.09 -43.54 20.64
N ASP A 102 -24.79 -43.87 19.57
CA ASP A 102 -24.54 -43.31 18.24
C ASP A 102 -24.95 -41.82 18.18
N ALA A 103 -26.04 -41.43 18.84
CA ALA A 103 -26.43 -40.03 18.99
C ALA A 103 -25.42 -39.21 19.81
N HIS A 104 -24.87 -39.77 20.90
CA HIS A 104 -23.82 -39.12 21.68
C HIS A 104 -22.50 -38.99 20.89
N ARG A 105 -22.16 -39.97 20.07
CA ARG A 105 -20.98 -39.90 19.18
C ARG A 105 -21.17 -38.81 18.11
N ALA A 106 -22.35 -38.73 17.50
CA ALA A 106 -22.69 -37.69 16.54
C ALA A 106 -22.69 -36.28 17.16
N ALA A 107 -23.13 -36.14 18.42
CA ALA A 107 -23.11 -34.87 19.13
C ALA A 107 -21.68 -34.34 19.40
N GLY A 108 -20.70 -35.23 19.66
CA GLY A 108 -19.30 -34.86 19.85
C GLY A 108 -18.61 -34.33 18.58
N GLU A 109 -19.03 -34.77 17.40
CA GLU A 109 -18.53 -34.23 16.13
C GLU A 109 -19.01 -32.78 15.89
N VAL A 110 -20.25 -32.46 16.28
CA VAL A 110 -20.86 -31.13 16.13
C VAL A 110 -20.17 -30.05 16.99
N GLU A 111 -19.65 -30.39 18.17
CA GLU A 111 -18.83 -29.46 18.96
C GLU A 111 -17.48 -29.17 18.29
N GLY A 112 -16.83 -30.17 17.68
CA GLY A 112 -15.60 -29.97 16.92
C GLY A 112 -15.76 -29.04 15.71
N TRP A 113 -16.92 -29.06 15.05
CA TRP A 113 -17.23 -28.11 13.96
C TRP A 113 -17.38 -26.67 14.46
N LYS A 114 -17.90 -26.46 15.68
CA LYS A 114 -17.98 -25.10 16.27
C LYS A 114 -16.59 -24.53 16.54
N ASP A 115 -15.70 -25.34 17.09
CA ASP A 115 -14.31 -24.93 17.33
C ASP A 115 -13.58 -24.60 16.03
N LEU A 116 -13.82 -25.37 14.96
CA LEU A 116 -13.29 -25.09 13.62
C LEU A 116 -13.83 -23.77 13.04
N ILE A 117 -15.14 -23.49 13.18
CA ILE A 117 -15.74 -22.23 12.73
C ILE A 117 -15.16 -21.04 13.51
N HIS A 118 -14.99 -21.18 14.83
CA HIS A 118 -14.37 -20.13 15.65
C HIS A 118 -12.89 -19.92 15.30
N ALA A 119 -12.14 -21.00 15.03
CA ALA A 119 -10.77 -20.91 14.57
C ALA A 119 -10.67 -20.22 13.20
N GLN A 120 -11.58 -20.54 12.27
CA GLN A 120 -11.64 -19.88 10.97
C GLN A 120 -11.95 -18.39 11.10
N ALA A 121 -12.97 -18.01 11.89
CA ALA A 121 -13.29 -16.61 12.13
C ALA A 121 -12.12 -15.85 12.80
N SER A 122 -11.38 -16.51 13.69
CA SER A 122 -10.16 -15.95 14.29
C SER A 122 -9.05 -15.73 13.27
N ILE A 123 -8.87 -16.67 12.32
CA ILE A 123 -7.90 -16.53 11.23
C ILE A 123 -8.29 -15.38 10.31
N GLU A 124 -9.56 -15.28 9.91
CA GLU A 124 -10.07 -14.19 9.07
C GLU A 124 -9.86 -12.82 9.73
N ALA A 125 -10.19 -12.68 11.02
CA ALA A 125 -9.93 -11.45 11.77
C ALA A 125 -8.43 -11.09 11.86
N ARG A 126 -7.55 -12.09 11.96
CA ARG A 126 -6.10 -11.88 11.95
C ARG A 126 -5.60 -11.46 10.57
N LEU A 127 -6.15 -12.01 9.49
CA LEU A 127 -5.82 -11.62 8.11
C LEU A 127 -6.25 -10.17 7.84
N GLU A 128 -7.45 -9.76 8.27
CA GLU A 128 -7.86 -8.36 8.18
C GLU A 128 -6.95 -7.42 8.96
N ALA A 129 -6.52 -7.83 10.16
CA ALA A 129 -5.58 -7.04 10.97
C ALA A 129 -4.21 -6.93 10.31
N VAL A 130 -3.73 -7.98 9.62
CA VAL A 130 -2.48 -7.93 8.82
C VAL A 130 -2.64 -6.99 7.64
N ALA A 131 -3.73 -7.08 6.87
CA ALA A 131 -3.98 -6.19 5.74
C ALA A 131 -4.03 -4.71 6.14
N ARG A 132 -4.62 -4.37 7.30
CA ARG A 132 -4.61 -3.00 7.84
C ARG A 132 -3.20 -2.52 8.19
N LYS A 133 -2.36 -3.41 8.75
CA LYS A 133 -0.97 -3.09 9.07
C LYS A 133 -0.12 -2.91 7.82
N GLU A 134 -0.34 -3.73 6.80
CA GLU A 134 0.32 -3.58 5.49
C GLU A 134 -0.04 -2.25 4.84
N ALA A 135 -1.31 -1.84 4.87
CA ALA A 135 -1.73 -0.52 4.39
C ALA A 135 -1.03 0.62 5.17
N THR A 136 -0.98 0.53 6.51
CA THR A 136 -0.27 1.54 7.32
C THR A 136 1.22 1.59 7.02
N LEU A 137 1.84 0.43 6.74
CA LEU A 137 3.26 0.35 6.38
C LEU A 137 3.52 0.96 5.01
N ASN A 138 2.62 0.76 4.05
CA ASN A 138 2.69 1.40 2.73
C ASN A 138 2.57 2.93 2.85
N ASP A 139 1.62 3.43 3.64
CA ASP A 139 1.48 4.87 3.92
C ASP A 139 2.76 5.45 4.58
N GLN A 140 3.39 4.68 5.48
CA GLN A 140 4.66 5.08 6.09
C GLN A 140 5.82 5.08 5.08
N GLN A 141 5.86 4.15 4.14
CA GLN A 141 6.86 4.13 3.06
C GLN A 141 6.70 5.36 2.16
N GLU A 142 5.48 5.70 1.76
CA GLU A 142 5.20 6.92 0.98
C GLU A 142 5.64 8.20 1.72
N LEU A 143 5.45 8.26 3.04
CA LEU A 143 5.94 9.38 3.86
C LEU A 143 7.46 9.46 3.92
N VAL A 144 8.16 8.32 3.97
CA VAL A 144 9.63 8.29 3.93
C VAL A 144 10.14 8.77 2.57
N GLU A 145 9.58 8.28 1.47
CA GLU A 145 9.93 8.74 0.12
C GLU A 145 9.66 10.24 -0.06
N ALA A 146 8.56 10.76 0.49
CA ALA A 146 8.26 12.18 0.47
C ALA A 146 9.24 13.02 1.29
N LEU A 147 9.77 12.48 2.40
CA LEU A 147 10.81 13.13 3.20
C LEU A 147 12.15 13.15 2.46
N ASP A 148 12.54 12.04 1.82
CA ASP A 148 13.76 11.96 1.02
C ASP A 148 13.73 13.00 -0.12
N ILE A 149 12.63 13.09 -0.87
CA ILE A 149 12.43 14.11 -1.91
C ILE A 149 12.53 15.53 -1.32
N ARG A 150 11.98 15.75 -0.12
CA ARG A 150 12.06 17.05 0.55
C ARG A 150 13.49 17.39 0.96
N GLU A 151 14.27 16.44 1.44
CA GLU A 151 15.68 16.63 1.78
C GLU A 151 16.51 16.96 0.54
N GLU A 152 16.29 16.29 -0.58
CA GLU A 152 16.91 16.63 -1.88
C GLU A 152 16.58 18.07 -2.31
N HIS A 153 15.31 18.47 -2.19
CA HIS A 153 14.90 19.85 -2.46
C HIS A 153 15.53 20.89 -1.53
N LEU A 154 15.75 20.55 -0.25
CA LEU A 154 16.43 21.43 0.69
C LEU A 154 17.91 21.55 0.35
N ALA A 155 18.59 20.45 0.04
CA ALA A 155 19.99 20.46 -0.41
C ALA A 155 20.18 21.32 -1.67
N PHE A 156 19.28 21.20 -2.66
CA PHE A 156 19.29 22.04 -3.84
C PHE A 156 19.08 23.54 -3.52
N ARG A 157 18.19 23.84 -2.56
CA ARG A 157 17.98 25.23 -2.10
C ARG A 157 19.20 25.79 -1.39
N GLU A 158 19.91 25.00 -0.60
CA GLU A 158 21.15 25.41 0.05
C GLU A 158 22.26 25.68 -0.95
N GLU A 159 22.42 24.83 -1.98
CA GLU A 159 23.37 25.05 -3.07
C GLU A 159 23.05 26.35 -3.86
N THR A 160 21.78 26.55 -4.20
CA THR A 160 21.34 27.78 -4.90
C THR A 160 21.44 29.03 -4.01
N ALA A 161 21.29 28.91 -2.69
CA ALA A 161 21.54 30.00 -1.76
C ALA A 161 23.03 30.32 -1.66
N GLY A 162 23.90 29.30 -1.62
CA GLY A 162 25.36 29.46 -1.62
C GLY A 162 25.88 30.18 -2.86
N THR A 163 25.40 29.81 -4.04
CA THR A 163 25.75 30.50 -5.30
C THR A 163 25.28 31.96 -5.32
N LYS A 164 24.05 32.24 -4.88
CA LYS A 164 23.54 33.61 -4.75
C LYS A 164 24.34 34.46 -3.76
N ALA A 165 24.74 33.88 -2.62
CA ALA A 165 25.59 34.57 -1.63
C ALA A 165 26.96 34.94 -2.23
N ALA A 166 27.57 34.04 -3.01
CA ALA A 166 28.82 34.32 -3.71
C ALA A 166 28.67 35.46 -4.74
N ASP A 167 27.56 35.49 -5.48
CA ASP A 167 27.28 36.56 -6.45
C ASP A 167 26.98 37.91 -5.80
N ILE A 168 26.26 37.93 -4.66
CA ILE A 168 26.07 39.15 -3.86
C ILE A 168 27.44 39.67 -3.39
N SER A 169 28.30 38.81 -2.85
CA SER A 169 29.65 39.21 -2.42
C SER A 169 30.49 39.80 -3.56
N LYS A 170 30.42 39.23 -4.78
CA LYS A 170 31.09 39.79 -5.97
C LYS A 170 30.53 41.17 -6.33
N ARG A 171 29.21 41.36 -6.27
CA ARG A 171 28.56 42.64 -6.56
C ARG A 171 28.93 43.71 -5.52
N GLU A 172 28.96 43.37 -4.24
CA GLU A 172 29.40 44.28 -3.16
C GLU A 172 30.84 44.75 -3.38
N LYS A 173 31.76 43.83 -3.71
CA LYS A 173 33.16 44.21 -4.04
C LYS A 173 33.23 45.13 -5.27
N ALA A 174 32.40 44.89 -6.27
CA ALA A 174 32.35 45.75 -7.46
C ALA A 174 31.77 47.14 -7.15
N VAL A 175 30.73 47.23 -6.30
CA VAL A 175 30.16 48.49 -5.82
C VAL A 175 31.19 49.27 -5.00
N ALA A 176 31.85 48.64 -4.04
CA ALA A 176 32.90 49.28 -3.23
C ALA A 176 34.06 49.82 -4.10
N LYS A 177 34.43 49.12 -5.18
CA LYS A 177 35.43 49.61 -6.14
C LYS A 177 34.92 50.84 -6.90
N ARG A 178 33.66 50.84 -7.33
CA ARG A 178 33.04 51.99 -8.02
C ARG A 178 32.92 53.19 -7.09
N GLU A 179 32.48 53.00 -5.85
CA GLU A 179 32.40 54.07 -4.84
C GLU A 179 33.76 54.72 -4.59
N LYS A 180 34.84 53.93 -4.46
CA LYS A 180 36.20 54.48 -4.35
C LYS A 180 36.60 55.30 -5.56
N SER A 181 36.25 54.85 -6.77
CA SER A 181 36.52 55.57 -8.02
C SER A 181 35.75 56.89 -8.08
N VAL A 182 34.46 56.87 -7.74
CA VAL A 182 33.60 58.06 -7.72
C VAL A 182 34.09 59.05 -6.67
N ASN A 183 34.41 58.60 -5.46
CA ASN A 183 34.95 59.49 -4.41
C ASN A 183 36.27 60.12 -4.84
N ALA A 184 37.15 59.38 -5.50
CA ALA A 184 38.40 59.94 -6.04
C ALA A 184 38.15 60.97 -7.15
N GLU A 185 37.11 60.81 -7.98
CA GLU A 185 36.71 61.83 -8.95
C GLU A 185 36.07 63.06 -8.28
N VAL A 186 35.22 62.86 -7.28
CA VAL A 186 34.64 63.95 -6.50
C VAL A 186 35.74 64.76 -5.82
N GLU A 187 36.73 64.13 -5.21
CA GLU A 187 37.88 64.82 -4.59
C GLU A 187 38.69 65.63 -5.61
N LYS A 188 38.90 65.09 -6.83
CA LYS A 188 39.51 65.86 -7.94
C LYS A 188 38.68 67.07 -8.34
N ILE A 189 37.35 66.93 -8.39
CA ILE A 189 36.46 68.05 -8.72
C ILE A 189 36.46 69.09 -7.61
N GLU A 190 36.40 68.67 -6.34
CA GLU A 190 36.43 69.57 -5.18
C GLU A 190 37.73 70.35 -5.10
N THR A 191 38.87 69.72 -5.39
CA THR A 191 40.17 70.39 -5.46
C THR A 191 40.30 71.33 -6.66
N ALA A 192 39.66 71.02 -7.80
CA ALA A 192 39.63 71.89 -8.98
C ALA A 192 38.64 73.07 -8.87
N ARG A 193 37.55 72.92 -8.09
CA ARG A 193 36.49 73.92 -7.92
C ARG A 193 36.98 75.32 -7.50
N PRO A 194 37.86 75.50 -6.50
CA PRO A 194 38.34 76.84 -6.12
C PRO A 194 39.14 77.49 -7.25
N ILE A 195 39.90 76.71 -8.03
CA ILE A 195 40.68 77.20 -9.18
C ILE A 195 39.73 77.69 -10.28
N ALA A 196 38.69 76.91 -10.60
CA ALA A 196 37.67 77.31 -11.56
C ALA A 196 36.94 78.59 -11.13
N LEU A 197 36.55 78.67 -9.85
CA LEU A 197 35.84 79.83 -9.30
C LEU A 197 36.73 81.08 -9.25
N GLN A 198 38.04 80.91 -9.05
CA GLN A 198 39.02 81.99 -9.15
C GLN A 198 39.20 82.42 -10.62
N ALA A 199 39.27 81.47 -11.56
CA ALA A 199 39.33 81.76 -12.99
C ALA A 199 38.11 82.57 -13.46
N ASP A 200 36.90 82.19 -13.04
CA ASP A 200 35.66 82.92 -13.36
C ASP A 200 35.69 84.36 -12.82
N LYS A 201 36.17 84.56 -11.59
CA LYS A 201 36.37 85.89 -11.00
C LYS A 201 37.35 86.74 -11.81
N TYR A 202 38.48 86.16 -12.23
CA TYR A 202 39.45 86.86 -13.07
C TYR A 202 38.86 87.21 -14.45
N MET A 203 38.12 86.29 -15.07
CA MET A 203 37.47 86.55 -16.35
C MET A 203 36.44 87.68 -16.25
N ALA A 204 35.64 87.72 -15.18
CA ALA A 204 34.69 88.81 -14.95
C ALA A 204 35.41 90.17 -14.78
N LEU A 205 36.51 90.22 -14.04
CA LEU A 205 37.32 91.44 -13.87
C LEU A 205 37.94 91.90 -15.20
N LEU A 206 38.45 90.97 -16.01
CA LEU A 206 38.98 91.27 -17.35
C LEU A 206 37.89 91.83 -18.27
N THR A 207 36.68 91.27 -18.23
CA THR A 207 35.55 91.78 -19.02
C THR A 207 35.15 93.20 -18.59
N ASP A 208 35.07 93.48 -17.29
CA ASP A 208 34.77 94.83 -16.77
C ASP A 208 35.85 95.86 -17.14
N LEU A 209 37.13 95.50 -17.03
CA LEU A 209 38.25 96.36 -17.44
C LEU A 209 38.21 96.67 -18.94
N ASN A 210 37.95 95.67 -19.79
CA ASN A 210 37.82 95.88 -21.23
C ASN A 210 36.64 96.81 -21.57
N LEU A 211 35.49 96.62 -20.92
CA LEU A 211 34.32 97.51 -21.08
C LEU A 211 34.66 98.96 -20.70
N LYS A 212 35.34 99.16 -19.57
CA LYS A 212 35.81 100.48 -19.13
C LYS A 212 36.79 101.11 -20.11
N GLN A 213 37.72 100.34 -20.68
CA GLN A 213 38.64 100.82 -21.72
C GLN A 213 37.89 101.28 -22.98
N VAL A 214 36.92 100.48 -23.46
CA VAL A 214 36.09 100.83 -24.63
C VAL A 214 35.28 102.11 -24.35
N TYR A 215 34.68 102.23 -23.17
CA TYR A 215 33.93 103.42 -22.77
C TYR A 215 34.82 104.68 -22.69
N LEU A 216 36.01 104.57 -22.08
CA LEU A 216 36.97 105.66 -22.02
C LEU A 216 37.41 106.10 -23.44
N ALA A 217 37.69 105.15 -24.32
CA ALA A 217 38.05 105.43 -25.71
C ALA A 217 36.90 106.15 -26.47
N GLY A 218 35.66 105.73 -26.23
CA GLY A 218 34.47 106.37 -26.79
C GLY A 218 34.30 107.81 -26.31
N THR A 219 34.37 108.04 -24.98
CA THR A 219 34.26 109.39 -24.40
C THR A 219 35.37 110.32 -24.86
N LEU A 220 36.60 109.80 -25.00
CA LEU A 220 37.73 110.55 -25.57
C LEU A 220 37.46 111.00 -27.00
N THR A 221 36.96 110.09 -27.83
CA THR A 221 36.64 110.38 -29.23
C THR A 221 35.55 111.44 -29.33
N GLU A 222 34.51 111.34 -28.50
CA GLU A 222 33.45 112.35 -28.44
C GLU A 222 33.95 113.74 -27.99
N LEU A 223 34.76 113.79 -26.94
CA LEU A 223 35.27 115.04 -26.38
C LEU A 223 36.26 115.73 -27.34
N ALA A 224 37.08 114.95 -28.04
CA ALA A 224 37.96 115.44 -29.10
C ALA A 224 37.15 116.06 -30.26
N ASN A 225 36.10 115.38 -30.71
CA ASN A 225 35.22 115.88 -31.77
C ASN A 225 34.47 117.15 -31.37
N LYS A 226 34.11 117.30 -30.08
CA LYS A 226 33.43 118.48 -29.54
C LYS A 226 34.36 119.69 -29.31
N ARG A 227 35.68 119.60 -29.59
CA ARG A 227 36.70 120.66 -29.37
C ARG A 227 36.69 121.31 -27.97
N LYS A 228 36.29 120.56 -26.94
CA LYS A 228 36.18 121.08 -25.55
C LYS A 228 37.34 120.67 -24.63
N LEU A 229 38.32 119.92 -25.12
CA LEU A 229 39.46 119.49 -24.32
C LEU A 229 40.61 120.48 -24.45
N THR A 230 41.15 120.90 -23.30
CA THR A 230 42.42 121.62 -23.25
C THR A 230 43.57 120.63 -23.43
N GLY A 231 44.78 121.12 -23.76
CA GLY A 231 45.96 120.27 -23.88
C GLY A 231 46.27 119.46 -22.62
N GLY A 232 45.90 119.98 -21.44
CA GLY A 232 46.04 119.30 -20.15
C GLY A 232 45.09 118.10 -19.99
N ASP A 233 43.84 118.22 -20.44
CA ASP A 233 42.85 117.14 -20.34
C ASP A 233 43.24 115.94 -21.22
N ILE A 234 43.79 116.21 -22.41
CA ILE A 234 44.30 115.16 -23.32
C ILE A 234 45.49 114.42 -22.68
N ALA A 235 46.39 115.14 -22.01
CA ALA A 235 47.54 114.54 -21.34
C ALA A 235 47.11 113.64 -20.17
N HIS A 236 46.20 114.12 -19.32
CA HIS A 236 45.67 113.35 -18.20
C HIS A 236 44.95 112.07 -18.66
N LEU A 237 44.16 112.15 -19.73
CA LEU A 237 43.44 110.99 -20.24
C LEU A 237 44.35 109.96 -20.93
N LYS A 238 45.42 110.41 -21.61
CA LYS A 238 46.46 109.51 -22.13
C LYS A 238 47.19 108.79 -21.00
N ASP A 239 47.48 109.49 -19.91
CA ASP A 239 48.10 108.89 -18.73
C ASP A 239 47.18 107.83 -18.09
N LEU A 240 45.89 108.16 -17.92
CA LEU A 240 44.89 107.22 -17.42
C LEU A 240 44.73 105.98 -18.32
N SER A 241 44.79 106.17 -19.65
CA SER A 241 44.79 105.06 -20.61
C SER A 241 46.05 104.19 -20.50
N ALA A 242 47.23 104.79 -20.32
CA ALA A 242 48.48 104.07 -20.11
C ALA A 242 48.48 103.29 -18.79
N GLN A 243 47.97 103.89 -17.71
CA GLN A 243 47.81 103.23 -16.41
C GLN A 243 46.84 102.04 -16.51
N LEU A 244 45.69 102.21 -17.20
CA LEU A 244 44.75 101.11 -17.45
C LEU A 244 45.36 99.99 -18.28
N LYS A 245 46.18 100.31 -19.29
CA LYS A 245 46.89 99.30 -20.08
C LYS A 245 47.92 98.54 -19.25
N THR A 246 48.66 99.25 -18.40
CA THR A 246 49.66 98.64 -17.51
C THR A 246 49.00 97.72 -16.48
N LEU A 247 47.88 98.15 -15.90
CA LEU A 247 47.07 97.31 -15.02
C LEU A 247 46.52 96.07 -15.72
N LEU A 248 46.06 96.21 -16.98
CA LEU A 248 45.59 95.07 -17.78
C LEU A 248 46.71 94.06 -18.04
N GLU A 249 47.91 94.52 -18.40
CA GLU A 249 49.09 93.68 -18.63
C GLU A 249 49.59 93.01 -17.34
N ALA A 250 49.55 93.73 -16.21
CA ALA A 250 49.89 93.19 -14.89
C ALA A 250 48.91 92.08 -14.47
N ILE A 251 47.60 92.33 -14.61
CA ILE A 251 46.57 91.33 -14.34
C ILE A 251 46.75 90.11 -15.27
N GLN A 252 47.03 90.32 -16.56
CA GLN A 252 47.30 89.23 -17.52
C GLN A 252 48.55 88.40 -17.17
N ARG A 253 49.58 89.01 -16.58
CA ARG A 253 50.78 88.30 -16.10
C ARG A 253 50.56 87.56 -14.79
N GLU A 254 49.69 88.07 -13.92
CA GLU A 254 49.33 87.41 -12.66
C GLU A 254 48.25 86.32 -12.82
N VAL A 255 47.61 86.21 -13.99
CA VAL A 255 46.74 85.05 -14.29
C VAL A 255 47.60 83.79 -14.14
N PRO A 256 47.30 82.90 -13.17
CA PRO A 256 48.09 81.70 -12.95
C PRO A 256 48.14 80.87 -14.23
N ASP A 257 49.29 80.27 -14.55
CA ASP A 257 49.48 79.43 -15.74
C ASP A 257 48.38 78.35 -15.89
N GLY A 258 47.84 77.87 -14.75
CA GLY A 258 46.71 76.93 -14.70
C GLY A 258 45.44 77.41 -15.42
N VAL A 259 45.13 78.71 -15.39
CA VAL A 259 43.97 79.30 -16.08
C VAL A 259 44.22 79.41 -17.58
N GLN A 260 45.46 79.66 -18.00
CA GLN A 260 45.82 79.68 -19.42
C GLN A 260 45.80 78.28 -20.04
N THR A 261 46.16 77.25 -19.27
CA THR A 261 46.07 75.85 -19.72
C THR A 261 44.63 75.34 -19.81
N ALA A 262 43.75 75.74 -18.88
CA ALA A 262 42.33 75.39 -18.93
C ALA A 262 41.63 75.92 -20.20
N LYS A 263 42.03 77.11 -20.68
CA LYS A 263 41.49 77.72 -21.90
C LYS A 263 41.92 77.02 -23.21
N LYS A 264 42.95 76.16 -23.17
CA LYS A 264 43.40 75.37 -24.33
C LYS A 264 42.84 73.94 -24.35
N ALA A 265 42.22 73.49 -23.26
CA ALA A 265 41.78 72.09 -23.07
C ALA A 265 40.26 71.88 -23.20
N GLY A 266 39.46 72.95 -23.26
CA GLY A 266 38.04 72.93 -23.63
C GLY A 266 37.86 73.41 -25.06
#